data_AF-A0A7C4EY78-F1
#
_entry.id   AF-A0A7C4EY78-F1
#
_cell.length_a   1.000
_cell.length_b   1.000
_cell.length_c   1.000
_cell.angle_alpha   90.00
_cell.angle_beta   90.00
_cell.angle_gamma   90.00
#
_symmetry.space_group_name_H-M   'P 1'
#
loop_
_entity.id
_entity.type
_entity.pdbx_description
1 polymer ?
#
loop_
_entity_poly.entity_id
_entity_poly.type
_entity_poly.pdbx_seq_one_letter_code
_entity_poly.pdbx_strand_id
1 'polypeptide(L)'
;MSIAAAPRESRAGASRNPTAPVLGAAVFLIFLAASLVGIFATGFLSYRHVLLAVESGAVAESPLCRPSALVNCDAVLQTPEAMLFEYFPSSVVGLCGFVILFWLSAHGLCIPRLRKIAFTSIVAYLCLAISFSAYFSYLMIFKEDFLCTWCIVVHVVNLTALSFGLAVMRRKKPELEAPSTASPAEAICLLASAVLAAVAVMSAAQWVEKSLVLTKVTQKYNDLRDNPDVATAMIQASPTYHVTVDAADPSYGSPQAPYAIVMFTDLQCPVCLRKELFLHAMVDINAEHLRLVLKNFPLSTDCNKKLSKNLHPYACEAARAAYAAFLMGGADEYWKYADLIFAHQSDLRGKPWFVFASQLGLRESEFRKLMEADSAADKKIRQDIEQGLELGLDSTPAIFFLGKRIPEDLSGLPFMVVIENLVRAQDPEKKDFTLRK
;
A
#
# COMPACT_ATOMS: atom_id res chain seq x y z
N MET A 1 -45.10 44.00 75.76
CA MET A 1 -44.15 45.13 75.61
C MET A 1 -42.77 44.52 75.70
N SER A 2 -42.17 44.07 74.59
CA SER A 2 -41.44 44.85 73.57
C SER A 2 -40.30 45.67 74.16
N ILE A 3 -39.05 45.34 73.77
CA ILE A 3 -37.88 46.18 73.44
C ILE A 3 -36.77 45.16 73.08
N ALA A 4 -36.64 44.78 71.81
CA ALA A 4 -35.87 45.40 70.72
C ALA A 4 -34.47 44.75 70.58
N ALA A 5 -34.38 43.84 69.60
CA ALA A 5 -33.13 43.29 69.10
C ALA A 5 -32.39 44.36 68.28
N ALA A 6 -31.09 44.52 68.54
CA ALA A 6 -30.20 45.34 67.73
C ALA A 6 -29.98 44.69 66.34
N PRO A 7 -29.90 45.47 65.24
CA PRO A 7 -29.74 44.90 63.91
C PRO A 7 -28.28 44.49 63.66
N ARG A 8 -28.10 43.27 63.14
CA ARG A 8 -26.86 42.79 62.52
C ARG A 8 -26.61 43.59 61.24
N GLU A 9 -25.48 44.26 61.17
CA GLU A 9 -24.97 44.88 59.94
C GLU A 9 -24.88 43.83 58.82
N SER A 10 -25.67 44.04 57.76
CA SER A 10 -25.52 43.35 56.50
C SER A 10 -24.23 43.81 55.83
N ARG A 11 -23.22 42.93 55.76
CA ARG A 11 -22.05 43.14 54.91
C ARG A 11 -22.50 43.37 53.48
N ALA A 12 -22.31 44.60 53.03
CA ALA A 12 -22.59 45.09 51.70
C ALA A 12 -21.98 44.19 50.62
N GLY A 13 -22.76 44.00 49.55
CA GLY A 13 -22.36 43.24 48.38
C GLY A 13 -21.13 43.81 47.72
N ALA A 14 -20.18 42.93 47.39
CA ALA A 14 -19.14 43.22 46.43
C ALA A 14 -19.81 43.50 45.07
N SER A 15 -19.84 44.77 44.67
CA SER A 15 -20.32 45.20 43.36
C SER A 15 -19.51 44.49 42.27
N ARG A 16 -20.12 43.55 41.55
CA ARG A 16 -19.51 42.93 40.37
C ARG A 16 -19.41 43.99 39.28
N ASN A 17 -18.19 44.38 38.94
CA ASN A 17 -17.91 45.33 37.87
C ASN A 17 -18.33 44.71 36.52
N PRO A 18 -19.32 45.24 35.80
CA PRO A 18 -19.93 44.59 34.62
C PRO A 18 -18.99 44.55 33.40
N THR A 19 -17.93 45.36 33.40
CA THR A 19 -16.92 45.42 32.33
C THR A 19 -15.85 44.35 32.42
N ALA A 20 -15.75 43.67 33.58
CA ALA A 20 -14.78 42.62 33.79
C ALA A 20 -14.95 41.47 32.78
N PRO A 21 -16.06 40.71 32.72
CA PRO A 21 -16.18 39.53 31.85
C PRO A 21 -15.86 39.74 30.36
N VAL A 22 -15.99 40.97 29.85
CA VAL A 22 -15.65 41.40 28.47
C VAL A 22 -14.13 41.48 28.25
N LEU A 23 -13.36 41.92 29.24
CA LEU A 23 -11.91 42.15 29.12
C LEU A 23 -11.11 40.84 29.13
N GLY A 24 -11.55 39.83 29.86
CA GLY A 24 -10.99 38.48 29.84
C GLY A 24 -11.23 37.75 28.52
N ALA A 25 -12.41 37.90 27.92
CA ALA A 25 -12.72 37.31 26.61
C ALA A 25 -11.83 37.88 25.48
N ALA A 26 -11.56 39.19 25.51
CA ALA A 26 -10.71 39.86 24.53
C ALA A 26 -9.27 39.31 24.48
N VAL A 27 -8.73 38.85 25.62
CA VAL A 27 -7.37 38.26 25.68
C VAL A 27 -7.32 36.95 24.89
N PHE A 28 -8.32 36.08 25.04
CA PHE A 28 -8.35 34.79 24.34
C PHE A 28 -8.64 34.92 22.84
N LEU A 29 -9.36 35.96 22.40
CA LEU A 29 -9.54 36.26 20.98
C LEU A 29 -8.21 36.52 20.26
N ILE A 30 -7.26 37.20 20.94
CA ILE A 30 -5.93 37.47 20.38
C ILE A 30 -5.14 36.17 20.22
N PHE A 31 -5.12 35.30 21.23
CA PHE A 31 -4.47 34.00 21.13
C PHE A 31 -5.14 33.08 20.10
N LEU A 32 -6.47 33.16 19.98
CA LEU A 32 -7.22 32.43 18.96
C LEU A 32 -6.81 32.89 17.55
N ALA A 33 -6.74 34.20 17.30
CA ALA A 33 -6.28 34.73 16.03
C ALA A 33 -4.84 34.30 15.71
N ALA A 34 -3.93 34.39 16.69
CA ALA A 34 -2.55 33.92 16.56
C ALA A 34 -2.49 32.42 16.19
N SER A 35 -3.32 31.59 16.86
CA SER A 35 -3.37 30.16 16.57
C SER A 35 -3.85 29.83 15.16
N LEU A 36 -4.81 30.58 14.62
CA LEU A 36 -5.32 30.39 13.27
C LEU A 36 -4.26 30.72 12.21
N VAL A 37 -3.50 31.80 12.39
CA VAL A 37 -2.36 32.13 11.51
C VAL A 37 -1.30 31.03 11.57
N GLY A 38 -0.99 30.55 12.77
CA GLY A 38 -0.04 29.46 12.96
C GLY A 38 -0.49 28.14 12.32
N ILE A 39 -1.77 27.75 12.49
CA ILE A 39 -2.38 26.58 11.85
C ILE A 39 -2.27 26.69 10.33
N PHE A 40 -2.57 27.87 9.76
CA PHE A 40 -2.45 28.06 8.32
C PHE A 40 -1.00 27.91 7.83
N ALA A 41 -0.05 28.60 8.48
CA ALA A 41 1.36 28.57 8.09
C ALA A 41 1.95 27.15 8.19
N THR A 42 1.73 26.48 9.32
CA THR A 42 2.25 25.12 9.56
C THR A 42 1.52 24.06 8.74
N GLY A 43 0.20 24.19 8.57
CA GLY A 43 -0.58 23.32 7.70
C GLY A 43 -0.18 23.44 6.23
N PHE A 44 0.12 24.65 5.75
CA PHE A 44 0.66 24.86 4.41
C PHE A 44 2.03 24.18 4.25
N LEU A 45 2.93 24.35 5.22
CA LEU A 45 4.24 23.67 5.21
C LEU A 45 4.12 22.14 5.29
N SER A 46 3.18 21.61 6.08
CA SER A 46 2.91 20.16 6.13
C SER A 46 2.38 19.65 4.81
N TYR A 47 1.45 20.36 4.17
CA TYR A 47 0.96 20.03 2.84
C TYR A 47 2.09 20.02 1.80
N ARG A 48 2.95 21.04 1.81
CA ARG A 48 4.12 21.11 0.92
C ARG A 48 5.10 19.97 1.18
N HIS A 49 5.37 19.63 2.42
CA HIS A 49 6.25 18.51 2.77
C HIS A 49 5.72 17.18 2.22
N VAL A 50 4.42 16.89 2.42
CA VAL A 50 3.78 15.69 1.85
C VAL A 50 3.87 15.71 0.33
N LEU A 51 3.60 16.83 -0.31
CA LEU A 51 3.67 16.95 -1.78
C LEU A 51 5.09 16.66 -2.30
N LEU A 52 6.11 17.22 -1.66
CA LEU A 52 7.53 16.99 -1.99
C LEU A 52 7.97 15.54 -1.74
N ALA A 53 7.46 14.89 -0.71
CA ALA A 53 7.71 13.47 -0.43
C ALA A 53 7.05 12.54 -1.46
N VAL A 54 5.90 12.97 -1.99
CA VAL A 54 5.05 12.18 -2.88
C VAL A 54 5.38 12.44 -4.37
N GLU A 55 6.05 13.53 -4.74
CA GLU A 55 6.40 13.87 -6.12
C GLU A 55 7.91 13.96 -6.33
N SER A 56 8.49 12.93 -6.97
CA SER A 56 9.94 12.79 -7.15
C SER A 56 10.55 13.67 -8.26
N GLY A 57 10.07 14.90 -8.49
CA GLY A 57 10.74 15.83 -9.41
C GLY A 57 9.89 16.84 -10.20
N ALA A 58 8.59 16.98 -9.95
CA ALA A 58 7.74 17.92 -10.70
C ALA A 58 6.71 18.65 -9.83
N VAL A 59 7.09 19.02 -8.60
CA VAL A 59 6.21 19.85 -7.77
C VAL A 59 6.16 21.26 -8.36
N ALA A 60 4.97 21.71 -8.75
CA ALA A 60 4.76 23.08 -9.22
C ALA A 60 5.31 24.10 -8.20
N GLU A 61 6.09 25.06 -8.70
CA GLU A 61 6.66 26.12 -7.87
C GLU A 61 5.53 26.96 -7.27
N SER A 62 5.66 27.27 -5.97
CA SER A 62 4.74 28.16 -5.28
C SER A 62 5.45 29.47 -4.96
N PRO A 63 4.98 30.62 -5.49
CA PRO A 63 5.54 31.94 -5.16
C PRO A 63 5.48 32.27 -3.66
N LEU A 64 4.54 31.65 -2.93
CA LEU A 64 4.41 31.78 -1.48
C LEU A 64 5.51 31.03 -0.72
N CYS A 65 6.10 30.02 -1.35
CA CYS A 65 7.12 29.13 -0.78
C CYS A 65 8.52 29.55 -1.23
N ARG A 66 8.66 29.99 -2.48
CA ARG A 66 9.91 30.33 -3.15
C ARG A 66 9.86 31.72 -3.81
N PRO A 67 9.76 32.81 -3.03
CA PRO A 67 9.80 34.17 -3.59
C PRO A 67 11.19 34.58 -4.13
N SER A 68 12.27 33.93 -3.70
CA SER A 68 13.63 34.17 -4.21
C SER A 68 14.51 32.93 -4.09
N ALA A 69 15.76 32.99 -4.57
CA ALA A 69 16.71 31.89 -4.41
C ALA A 69 17.11 31.67 -2.94
N LEU A 70 17.25 32.76 -2.17
CA LEU A 70 17.59 32.72 -0.74
C LEU A 70 16.39 32.35 0.14
N VAL A 71 15.19 32.77 -0.24
CA VAL A 71 13.96 32.49 0.51
C VAL A 71 13.21 31.37 -0.19
N ASN A 72 13.41 30.16 0.31
CA ASN A 72 12.91 28.93 -0.30
C ASN A 72 12.50 27.91 0.78
N CYS A 73 11.22 27.86 1.10
CA CYS A 73 10.73 26.93 2.12
C CYS A 73 10.78 25.48 1.64
N ASP A 74 10.68 25.21 0.33
CA ASP A 74 10.75 23.84 -0.20
C ASP A 74 12.15 23.24 0.03
N ALA A 75 13.20 24.06 -0.16
CA ALA A 75 14.57 23.64 0.14
C ALA A 75 14.74 23.31 1.63
N VAL A 76 14.21 24.16 2.52
CA VAL A 76 14.23 23.90 3.97
C VAL A 76 13.46 22.61 4.31
N LEU A 77 12.29 22.37 3.70
CA LEU A 77 11.49 21.17 3.98
C LEU A 77 12.11 19.85 3.53
N GLN A 78 13.12 19.89 2.67
CA GLN A 78 13.84 18.73 2.16
C GLN A 78 15.13 18.43 2.95
N THR A 79 15.51 19.27 3.91
CA THR A 79 16.70 19.01 4.72
C THR A 79 16.43 17.94 5.77
N PRO A 80 17.43 17.15 6.18
CA PRO A 80 17.31 16.21 7.30
C PRO A 80 16.83 16.88 8.59
N GLU A 81 17.25 18.13 8.81
CA GLU A 81 16.92 18.97 9.95
C GLU A 81 15.43 19.32 10.04
N ALA A 82 14.70 19.24 8.92
CA ALA A 82 13.26 19.41 8.90
C ALA A 82 12.52 18.26 9.60
N MET A 83 13.18 17.13 9.88
CA MET A 83 12.61 15.97 10.56
C MET A 83 13.03 15.92 12.04
N LEU A 84 12.06 16.09 12.93
CA LEU A 84 12.27 15.92 14.36
C LEU A 84 12.41 14.43 14.70
N PHE A 85 13.53 14.08 15.32
CA PHE A 85 13.91 12.70 15.64
C PHE A 85 13.92 11.76 14.43
N GLU A 86 14.08 12.27 13.20
CA GLU A 86 13.96 11.49 11.95
C GLU A 86 12.56 10.92 11.66
N TYR A 87 11.58 11.15 12.54
CA TYR A 87 10.24 10.53 12.44
C TYR A 87 9.12 11.52 12.11
N PHE A 88 9.23 12.78 12.54
CA PHE A 88 8.13 13.74 12.47
C PHE A 88 8.54 15.01 11.73
N PRO A 89 7.85 15.39 10.65
CA PRO A 89 8.11 16.67 10.01
C PRO A 89 7.89 17.80 11.01
N SER A 90 8.85 18.71 11.11
CA SER A 90 8.82 19.88 11.99
C SER A 90 7.57 20.75 11.76
N SER A 91 7.08 20.80 10.52
CA SER A 91 5.81 21.46 10.16
C SER A 91 4.61 20.82 10.84
N VAL A 92 4.55 19.49 10.94
CA VAL A 92 3.47 18.75 11.64
C VAL A 92 3.56 18.97 13.16
N VAL A 93 4.77 19.00 13.71
CA VAL A 93 4.98 19.33 15.13
C VAL A 93 4.50 20.76 15.43
N GLY A 94 4.81 21.71 14.55
CA GLY A 94 4.30 23.08 14.62
C GLY A 94 2.77 23.13 14.56
N LEU A 95 2.15 22.39 13.64
CA LEU A 95 0.70 22.29 13.51
C LEU A 95 0.04 21.76 14.80
N CYS A 96 0.62 20.71 15.40
CA CYS A 96 0.18 20.18 16.69
C CYS A 96 0.25 21.23 17.79
N GLY A 97 1.32 22.02 17.84
CA GLY A 97 1.46 23.13 18.78
C GLY A 97 0.36 24.18 18.63
N PHE A 98 0.07 24.62 17.40
CA PHE A 98 -0.98 25.61 17.18
C PHE A 98 -2.39 25.07 17.38
N VAL A 99 -2.63 23.77 17.20
CA VAL A 99 -3.87 23.09 17.60
C VAL A 99 -4.04 23.12 19.12
N ILE A 100 -2.97 22.89 19.90
CA ILE A 100 -3.01 23.05 21.36
C ILE A 100 -3.32 24.50 21.74
N LEU A 101 -2.66 25.47 21.11
CA LEU A 101 -2.91 26.90 21.36
C LEU A 101 -4.36 27.28 21.04
N PHE A 102 -4.89 26.82 19.90
CA PHE A 102 -6.29 27.02 19.51
C PHE A 102 -7.23 26.41 20.55
N TRP A 103 -6.99 25.16 20.95
CA TRP A 103 -7.82 24.43 21.91
C TRP A 103 -7.91 25.16 23.26
N LEU A 104 -6.75 25.53 23.82
CA LEU A 104 -6.69 26.27 25.09
C LEU A 104 -7.34 27.64 24.97
N SER A 105 -7.15 28.34 23.84
CA SER A 105 -7.73 29.66 23.61
C SER A 105 -9.25 29.61 23.50
N ALA A 106 -9.79 28.65 22.76
CA ALA A 106 -11.23 28.44 22.61
C ALA A 106 -11.89 28.11 23.94
N HIS A 107 -11.30 27.23 24.76
CA HIS A 107 -11.84 26.87 26.06
C HIS A 107 -11.73 28.01 27.08
N GLY A 108 -10.63 28.78 27.06
CA GLY A 108 -10.50 29.99 27.89
C GLY A 108 -11.51 31.08 27.49
N LEU A 109 -11.83 31.19 26.21
CA LEU A 109 -12.86 32.11 25.70
C LEU A 109 -14.26 31.69 26.15
N CYS A 110 -14.62 30.42 25.92
CA CYS A 110 -15.98 29.91 26.12
C CYS A 110 -16.32 29.55 27.56
N ILE A 111 -15.34 29.19 28.40
CA ILE A 111 -15.57 28.66 29.75
C ILE A 111 -14.84 29.53 30.79
N PRO A 112 -15.53 30.52 31.40
CA PRO A 112 -14.89 31.48 32.31
C PRO A 112 -14.12 30.86 33.48
N ARG A 113 -14.57 29.70 33.98
CA ARG A 113 -13.92 28.99 35.09
C ARG A 113 -12.54 28.43 34.73
N LEU A 114 -12.29 28.14 33.45
CA LEU A 114 -11.02 27.60 32.95
C LEU A 114 -10.00 28.68 32.59
N ARG A 115 -10.37 29.97 32.62
CA ARG A 115 -9.52 31.08 32.12
C ARG A 115 -8.12 31.09 32.74
N LYS A 116 -8.01 30.93 34.06
CA LYS A 116 -6.70 30.95 34.73
C LYS A 116 -5.81 29.81 34.26
N ILE A 117 -6.31 28.58 34.32
CA ILE A 117 -5.53 27.40 33.91
C ILE A 117 -5.18 27.47 32.42
N ALA A 118 -6.14 27.80 31.55
CA ALA A 118 -5.92 27.96 30.11
C ALA A 118 -4.85 29.02 29.83
N PHE A 119 -4.95 30.20 30.45
CA PHE A 119 -3.98 31.28 30.26
C PHE A 119 -2.58 30.90 30.75
N THR A 120 -2.44 30.30 31.94
CA THR A 120 -1.14 29.86 32.44
C THR A 120 -0.52 28.77 31.54
N SER A 121 -1.34 27.86 31.03
CA SER A 121 -0.89 26.82 30.10
C SER A 121 -0.50 27.39 28.74
N ILE A 122 -1.22 28.39 28.23
CA ILE A 122 -0.87 29.11 27.00
C ILE A 122 0.50 29.78 27.14
N VAL A 123 0.75 30.51 28.24
CA VAL A 123 2.05 31.16 28.46
C VAL A 123 3.18 30.13 28.60
N ALA A 124 2.95 29.05 29.35
CA ALA A 124 3.93 27.97 29.50
C ALA A 124 4.25 27.29 28.15
N TYR A 125 3.23 27.00 27.34
CA TYR A 125 3.38 26.48 25.98
C TYR A 125 4.16 27.46 25.10
N LEU A 126 3.83 28.75 25.13
CA LEU A 126 4.50 29.77 24.30
C LEU A 126 5.97 29.95 24.67
N CYS A 127 6.35 29.79 25.95
CA CYS A 127 7.75 29.73 26.36
C CYS A 127 8.47 28.55 25.68
N LEU A 128 7.86 27.36 25.67
CA LEU A 128 8.41 26.20 24.98
C LEU A 128 8.50 26.42 23.46
N ALA A 129 7.44 27.00 22.86
CA ALA A 129 7.38 27.30 21.43
C ALA A 129 8.47 28.29 20.99
N ILE A 130 8.85 29.23 21.85
CA ILE A 130 9.96 30.16 21.59
C ILE A 130 11.31 29.45 21.63
N SER A 131 11.53 28.52 22.55
CA SER A 131 12.75 27.69 22.55
C SER A 131 12.88 26.89 21.25
N PHE A 132 11.79 26.27 20.78
CA PHE A 132 11.76 25.59 19.48
C PHE A 132 11.99 26.55 18.31
N SER A 133 11.37 27.73 18.34
CA SER A 133 11.53 28.76 17.30
C SER A 133 12.97 29.25 17.20
N ALA A 134 13.64 29.46 18.34
CA ALA A 134 15.05 29.85 18.39
C ALA A 134 15.96 28.75 17.83
N TYR A 135 15.68 27.47 18.12
CA TYR A 135 16.42 26.34 17.56
C TYR A 135 16.30 26.28 16.03
N PHE A 136 15.08 26.32 15.48
CA PHE A 136 14.89 26.29 14.02
C PHE A 136 15.42 27.55 13.34
N SER A 137 15.36 28.72 13.99
CA SER A 137 16.00 29.94 13.49
C SER A 137 17.53 29.78 13.44
N TYR A 138 18.13 29.14 14.44
CA TYR A 138 19.55 28.83 14.44
C TYR A 138 19.93 27.92 13.26
N LEU A 139 19.15 26.87 12.99
CA LEU A 139 19.39 26.00 11.83
C LEU A 139 19.32 26.79 10.52
N MET A 140 18.24 27.55 10.30
CA MET A 140 18.07 28.34 9.07
C MET A 140 19.13 29.43 8.85
N ILE A 141 19.73 29.97 9.92
CA ILE A 141 20.70 31.08 9.81
C ILE A 141 22.15 30.57 9.71
N PHE A 142 22.48 29.48 10.43
CA PHE A 142 23.86 29.06 10.62
C PHE A 142 24.18 27.68 10.03
N LYS A 143 23.17 26.91 9.64
CA LYS A 143 23.35 25.56 9.08
C LYS A 143 22.85 25.44 7.65
N GLU A 144 21.77 26.15 7.32
CA GLU A 144 21.18 26.14 6.00
C GLU A 144 21.48 27.42 5.21
N ASP A 145 21.55 27.28 3.88
CA ASP A 145 21.69 28.41 2.96
C ASP A 145 20.33 29.06 2.59
N PHE A 146 19.22 28.57 3.19
CA PHE A 146 17.86 28.95 2.81
C PHE A 146 17.02 29.44 3.99
N LEU A 147 16.22 30.46 3.74
CA LEU A 147 15.24 31.01 4.68
C LEU A 147 13.82 30.56 4.32
N CYS A 148 13.04 30.17 5.32
CA CYS A 148 11.64 29.78 5.14
C CYS A 148 10.69 30.92 5.58
N THR A 149 9.93 31.48 4.62
CA THR A 149 8.92 32.51 4.85
C THR A 149 7.93 32.13 5.95
N TRP A 150 7.39 30.91 5.88
CA TRP A 150 6.36 30.46 6.82
C TRP A 150 6.93 30.12 8.20
N CYS A 151 8.18 29.68 8.31
CA CYS A 151 8.86 29.57 9.60
C CYS A 151 9.02 30.95 10.26
N ILE A 152 9.41 31.98 9.49
CA ILE A 152 9.49 33.36 9.99
C ILE A 152 8.13 33.83 10.50
N VAL A 153 7.04 33.57 9.76
CA VAL A 153 5.67 33.87 10.21
C VAL A 153 5.38 33.19 11.55
N VAL A 154 5.65 31.90 11.67
CA VAL A 154 5.45 31.13 12.92
C VAL A 154 6.26 31.72 14.08
N HIS A 155 7.53 32.08 13.85
CA HIS A 155 8.39 32.68 14.87
C HIS A 155 7.86 34.03 15.35
N VAL A 156 7.41 34.88 14.41
CA VAL A 156 6.80 36.19 14.73
C VAL A 156 5.49 36.00 15.51
N VAL A 157 4.64 35.06 15.11
CA VAL A 157 3.40 34.74 15.82
C VAL A 157 3.68 34.28 17.25
N ASN A 158 4.61 33.35 17.45
CA ASN A 158 4.97 32.86 18.79
C ASN A 158 5.53 33.99 19.67
N LEU A 159 6.42 34.83 19.10
CA LEU A 159 7.08 35.90 19.86
C LEU A 159 6.09 36.98 20.27
N THR A 160 5.23 37.39 19.35
CA THR A 160 4.20 38.41 19.61
C THR A 160 3.14 37.90 20.58
N ALA A 161 2.70 36.64 20.45
CA ALA A 161 1.77 36.01 21.38
C ALA A 161 2.36 35.89 22.80
N LEU A 162 3.62 35.46 22.94
CA LEU A 162 4.29 35.39 24.25
C LEU A 162 4.43 36.78 24.86
N SER A 163 4.88 37.76 24.07
CA SER A 163 5.05 39.15 24.51
C SER A 163 3.73 39.74 25.02
N PHE A 164 2.63 39.48 24.30
CA PHE A 164 1.30 39.84 24.73
C PHE A 164 0.89 39.14 26.03
N GLY A 165 1.10 37.83 26.15
CA GLY A 165 0.82 37.07 27.37
C GLY A 165 1.57 37.60 28.59
N LEU A 166 2.87 37.86 28.45
CA LEU A 166 3.70 38.44 29.51
C LEU A 166 3.27 39.87 29.89
N ALA A 167 2.87 40.68 28.90
CA ALA A 167 2.32 42.02 29.16
C ALA A 167 0.99 41.95 29.94
N VAL A 168 0.13 40.98 29.61
CA VAL A 168 -1.12 40.72 30.35
C VAL A 168 -0.83 40.28 31.78
N MET A 169 0.16 39.39 32.00
CA MET A 169 0.59 38.97 33.35
C MET A 169 1.08 40.16 34.20
N ARG A 170 1.87 41.07 33.61
CA ARG A 170 2.39 42.24 34.34
C ARG A 170 1.31 43.24 34.75
N ARG A 171 0.21 43.34 33.99
CA ARG A 171 -0.89 44.26 34.25
C ARG A 171 -1.87 43.82 35.34
N LYS A 172 -1.63 42.66 35.99
CA LYS A 172 -2.43 42.12 37.09
C LYS A 172 -3.95 42.21 36.88
N LYS A 173 -4.44 41.61 35.78
CA LYS A 173 -5.88 41.63 35.46
C LYS A 173 -6.66 40.72 36.44
N PRO A 174 -7.60 41.26 37.23
CA PRO A 174 -8.25 40.51 38.32
C PRO A 174 -9.05 39.29 37.85
N GLU A 175 -9.59 39.29 36.63
CA GLU A 175 -10.32 38.14 36.07
C GLU A 175 -9.44 36.95 35.68
N LEU A 176 -8.16 37.20 35.38
CA LEU A 176 -7.17 36.16 35.07
C LEU A 176 -6.43 35.73 36.34
N GLU A 177 -6.39 36.60 37.35
CA GLU A 177 -5.71 36.35 38.63
C GLU A 177 -6.61 35.69 39.69
N ALA A 178 -7.94 35.86 39.58
CA ALA A 178 -8.92 35.20 40.45
C ALA A 178 -8.60 33.70 40.59
N PRO A 179 -8.70 33.10 41.79
CA PRO A 179 -8.43 31.68 41.99
C PRO A 179 -9.17 30.87 40.94
N SER A 180 -8.47 29.89 40.33
CA SER A 180 -9.11 28.98 39.40
C SER A 180 -10.30 28.34 40.13
N THR A 181 -11.49 28.51 39.59
CA THR A 181 -12.69 27.82 40.09
C THR A 181 -12.84 26.44 39.45
N ALA A 182 -11.95 26.10 38.51
CA ALA A 182 -11.87 24.77 37.93
C ALA A 182 -11.36 23.77 38.98
N SER A 183 -12.05 22.65 39.08
CA SER A 183 -11.62 21.47 39.80
C SER A 183 -10.35 20.86 39.18
N PRO A 184 -9.56 20.07 39.93
CA PRO A 184 -8.42 19.34 39.38
C PRO A 184 -8.80 18.46 38.18
N ALA A 185 -9.99 17.85 38.21
CA ALA A 185 -10.49 17.03 37.12
C ALA A 185 -10.70 17.85 35.83
N GLU A 186 -11.32 19.03 35.93
CA GLU A 186 -11.53 19.90 34.76
C GLU A 186 -10.20 20.40 34.17
N ALA A 187 -9.22 20.73 35.01
CA ALA A 187 -7.89 21.11 34.55
C ALA A 187 -7.19 19.96 33.81
N ILE A 188 -7.24 18.74 34.37
CA ILE A 188 -6.69 17.54 33.74
C ILE A 188 -7.40 17.27 32.41
N CYS A 189 -8.73 17.32 32.36
CA CYS A 189 -9.51 17.11 31.15
C CYS A 189 -9.15 18.13 30.05
N LEU A 190 -8.99 19.41 30.39
CA LEU A 190 -8.60 20.43 29.42
C LEU A 190 -7.22 20.13 28.79
N LEU A 191 -6.23 19.81 29.62
CA LEU A 191 -4.87 19.55 29.15
C LEU A 191 -4.78 18.23 28.38
N ALA A 192 -5.41 17.16 28.90
CA ALA A 192 -5.44 15.86 28.24
C ALA A 192 -6.16 15.94 26.89
N SER A 193 -7.29 16.64 26.80
CA SER A 193 -8.00 16.82 25.52
C SER A 193 -7.21 17.65 24.51
N ALA A 194 -6.46 18.66 24.95
CA ALA A 194 -5.56 19.42 24.06
C ALA A 194 -4.45 18.53 23.48
N VAL A 195 -3.83 17.69 24.32
CA VAL A 195 -2.81 16.73 23.88
C VAL A 195 -3.41 15.67 22.95
N LEU A 196 -4.59 15.14 23.27
CA LEU A 196 -5.27 14.16 22.42
C LEU A 196 -5.63 14.75 21.04
N ALA A 197 -6.06 16.01 20.98
CA ALA A 197 -6.30 16.70 19.72
C ALA A 197 -5.02 16.82 18.87
N ALA A 198 -3.90 17.18 19.49
CA ALA A 198 -2.59 17.22 18.82
C ALA A 198 -2.15 15.83 18.31
N VAL A 199 -2.29 14.80 19.15
CA VAL A 199 -1.95 13.41 18.76
C VAL A 199 -2.83 12.96 17.59
N ALA A 200 -4.14 13.24 17.60
CA ALA A 200 -5.03 12.89 16.51
C ALA A 200 -4.61 13.56 15.18
N VAL A 201 -4.23 14.83 15.22
CA VAL A 201 -3.72 15.56 14.05
C VAL A 201 -2.40 14.97 13.55
N MET A 202 -1.47 14.65 14.45
CA MET A 202 -0.20 14.03 14.10
C MET A 202 -0.39 12.65 13.46
N SER A 203 -1.23 11.79 14.06
CA SER A 203 -1.54 10.47 13.52
C SER A 203 -2.22 10.56 12.16
N ALA A 204 -3.16 11.50 11.99
CA ALA A 204 -3.81 11.73 10.70
C ALA A 204 -2.82 12.19 9.64
N ALA A 205 -1.94 13.15 9.96
CA ALA A 205 -0.91 13.64 9.04
C ALA A 205 0.04 12.52 8.59
N GLN A 206 0.54 11.73 9.54
CA GLN A 206 1.42 10.59 9.24
C GLN A 206 0.72 9.50 8.42
N TRP A 207 -0.55 9.22 8.73
CA TRP A 207 -1.35 8.27 7.95
C TRP A 207 -1.52 8.76 6.51
N VAL A 208 -1.91 10.02 6.31
CA VAL A 208 -2.07 10.62 4.97
C VAL A 208 -0.76 10.54 4.18
N GLU A 209 0.36 10.97 4.76
CA GLU A 209 1.66 10.94 4.09
C GLU A 209 2.04 9.52 3.66
N LYS A 210 2.03 8.57 4.60
CA LYS A 210 2.41 7.17 4.31
C LYS A 210 1.46 6.51 3.31
N SER A 211 0.16 6.77 3.40
CA SER A 211 -0.82 6.24 2.46
C SER A 211 -0.58 6.78 1.05
N LEU A 212 -0.37 8.09 0.88
CA LEU A 212 -0.12 8.68 -0.44
C LEU A 212 1.20 8.20 -1.05
N VAL A 213 2.27 8.13 -0.27
CA VAL A 213 3.56 7.60 -0.72
C VAL A 213 3.42 6.15 -1.15
N LEU A 214 2.78 5.31 -0.32
CA LEU A 214 2.59 3.89 -0.64
C LEU A 214 1.75 3.73 -1.91
N THR A 215 0.64 4.46 -2.05
CA THR A 215 -0.21 4.39 -3.24
C THR A 215 0.57 4.77 -4.51
N LYS A 216 1.38 5.84 -4.49
CA LYS A 216 2.18 6.22 -5.67
C LYS A 216 3.29 5.22 -5.98
N VAL A 217 3.96 4.67 -4.97
CA VAL A 217 4.96 3.61 -5.17
C VAL A 217 4.31 2.37 -5.76
N THR A 218 3.17 1.95 -5.23
CA THR A 218 2.40 0.80 -5.76
C THR A 218 1.94 1.07 -7.18
N GLN A 219 1.43 2.27 -7.49
CA GLN A 219 1.04 2.62 -8.85
C GLN A 219 2.22 2.55 -9.80
N LYS A 220 3.35 3.17 -9.47
CA LYS A 220 4.57 3.13 -10.30
C LYS A 220 5.09 1.70 -10.48
N TYR A 221 5.02 0.88 -9.44
CA TYR A 221 5.37 -0.53 -9.52
C TYR A 221 4.43 -1.29 -10.47
N ASN A 222 3.11 -1.07 -10.38
CA ASN A 222 2.15 -1.68 -11.28
C ASN A 222 2.35 -1.22 -12.72
N ASP A 223 2.58 0.08 -12.95
CA ASP A 223 2.85 0.64 -14.29
C ASP A 223 4.10 0.00 -14.91
N LEU A 224 5.14 -0.25 -14.12
CA LEU A 224 6.36 -0.92 -14.58
C LEU A 224 6.13 -2.42 -14.81
N ARG A 225 5.41 -3.09 -13.90
CA ARG A 225 5.08 -4.53 -14.02
C ARG A 225 4.22 -4.80 -15.24
N ASP A 226 3.23 -3.94 -15.49
CA ASP A 226 2.26 -4.11 -16.56
C ASP A 226 2.80 -3.59 -17.91
N ASN A 227 3.99 -2.96 -17.92
CA ASN A 227 4.69 -2.57 -19.14
C ASN A 227 5.35 -3.80 -19.80
N PRO A 228 4.91 -4.21 -21.01
CA PRO A 228 5.43 -5.40 -21.67
C PRO A 228 6.92 -5.33 -22.02
N ASP A 229 7.48 -4.14 -22.26
CA ASP A 229 8.90 -3.98 -22.59
C ASP A 229 9.78 -4.20 -21.36
N VAL A 230 9.34 -3.68 -20.21
CA VAL A 230 10.01 -3.93 -18.92
C VAL A 230 9.91 -5.41 -18.54
N ALA A 231 8.72 -6.00 -18.65
CA ALA A 231 8.52 -7.43 -18.41
C ALA A 231 9.41 -8.29 -19.34
N THR A 232 9.48 -7.93 -20.63
CA THR A 232 10.36 -8.59 -21.60
C THR A 232 11.83 -8.49 -21.17
N ALA A 233 12.31 -7.30 -20.85
CA ALA A 233 13.71 -7.09 -20.46
C ALA A 233 14.06 -7.89 -19.20
N MET A 234 13.16 -7.94 -18.21
CA MET A 234 13.33 -8.75 -17.01
C MET A 234 13.37 -10.25 -17.32
N ILE A 235 12.50 -10.75 -18.20
CA ILE A 235 12.47 -12.16 -18.61
C ILE A 235 13.71 -12.52 -19.44
N GLN A 236 14.20 -11.62 -20.30
CA GLN A 236 15.43 -11.83 -21.04
C GLN A 236 16.65 -11.96 -20.11
N ALA A 237 16.69 -11.12 -19.07
CA ALA A 237 17.72 -11.15 -18.04
C ALA A 237 17.59 -12.34 -17.05
N SER A 238 16.47 -13.08 -17.08
CA SER A 238 16.28 -14.24 -16.20
C SER A 238 17.16 -15.42 -16.62
N PRO A 239 17.38 -16.41 -15.73
CA PRO A 239 18.04 -17.66 -16.11
C PRO A 239 17.38 -18.32 -17.31
N THR A 240 18.19 -19.03 -18.09
CA THR A 240 17.72 -19.88 -19.18
C THR A 240 17.54 -21.30 -18.66
N TYR A 241 16.38 -21.87 -18.94
CA TYR A 241 15.95 -23.20 -18.51
C TYR A 241 15.91 -24.14 -19.71
N HIS A 242 16.38 -25.37 -19.50
CA HIS A 242 16.28 -26.44 -20.49
C HIS A 242 15.07 -27.32 -20.15
N VAL A 243 13.99 -27.15 -20.91
CA VAL A 243 12.79 -27.99 -20.79
C VAL A 243 12.80 -28.99 -21.93
N THR A 244 13.07 -30.25 -21.62
CA THR A 244 13.01 -31.37 -22.57
C THR A 244 11.58 -31.55 -23.05
N VAL A 245 11.38 -31.47 -24.37
CA VAL A 245 10.11 -31.75 -25.05
C VAL A 245 10.31 -32.93 -25.98
N ASP A 246 9.45 -33.94 -25.88
CA ASP A 246 9.50 -35.14 -26.72
C ASP A 246 8.11 -35.56 -27.22
N ALA A 247 8.05 -36.63 -28.02
CA ALA A 247 6.81 -37.13 -28.62
C ALA A 247 5.84 -37.77 -27.61
N ALA A 248 6.29 -38.04 -26.39
CA ALA A 248 5.46 -38.52 -25.30
C ALA A 248 4.78 -37.37 -24.55
N ASP A 249 5.06 -36.11 -24.88
CA ASP A 249 4.35 -34.97 -24.33
C ASP A 249 3.09 -34.65 -25.17
N PRO A 250 1.90 -34.54 -24.55
CA PRO A 250 0.71 -34.07 -25.23
C PRO A 250 0.93 -32.67 -25.81
N SER A 251 0.68 -32.50 -27.11
CA SER A 251 0.81 -31.22 -27.80
C SER A 251 -0.53 -30.82 -28.43
N TYR A 252 -0.89 -29.54 -28.31
CA TYR A 252 -2.04 -28.93 -28.97
C TYR A 252 -1.57 -28.01 -30.09
N GLY A 253 -2.27 -28.04 -31.22
CA GLY A 253 -1.88 -27.35 -32.44
C GLY A 253 -0.92 -28.17 -33.32
N SER A 254 -0.33 -27.50 -34.31
CA SER A 254 0.55 -28.16 -35.29
C SER A 254 1.86 -28.63 -34.66
N PRO A 255 2.24 -29.92 -34.77
CA PRO A 255 3.56 -30.39 -34.34
C PRO A 255 4.72 -29.72 -35.10
N GLN A 256 4.44 -29.13 -36.27
CA GLN A 256 5.41 -28.41 -37.09
C GLN A 256 5.55 -26.93 -36.70
N ALA A 257 4.72 -26.42 -35.77
CA ALA A 257 4.83 -25.05 -35.31
C ALA A 257 6.21 -24.83 -34.62
N PRO A 258 6.97 -23.81 -35.02
CA PRO A 258 8.36 -23.62 -34.60
C PRO A 258 8.49 -23.24 -33.12
N TYR A 259 7.46 -22.64 -32.52
CA TYR A 259 7.51 -22.14 -31.15
C TYR A 259 6.59 -22.95 -30.24
N ALA A 260 7.20 -23.70 -29.32
CA ALA A 260 6.49 -24.45 -28.29
C ALA A 260 6.37 -23.61 -27.01
N ILE A 261 5.13 -23.40 -26.57
CA ILE A 261 4.83 -22.96 -25.21
C ILE A 261 4.73 -24.23 -24.36
N VAL A 262 5.61 -24.41 -23.38
CA VAL A 262 5.55 -25.56 -22.48
C VAL A 262 4.86 -25.14 -21.19
N MET A 263 3.81 -25.85 -20.79
CA MET A 263 3.09 -25.59 -19.55
C MET A 263 3.08 -26.83 -18.65
N PHE A 264 3.59 -26.67 -17.42
CA PHE A 264 3.38 -27.63 -16.35
C PHE A 264 2.01 -27.38 -15.71
N THR A 265 1.16 -28.40 -15.70
CA THR A 265 -0.26 -28.29 -15.36
C THR A 265 -0.67 -29.27 -14.27
N ASP A 266 -1.76 -28.92 -13.58
CA ASP A 266 -2.49 -29.76 -12.65
C ASP A 266 -3.97 -29.73 -13.04
N LEU A 267 -4.53 -30.89 -13.38
CA LEU A 267 -5.90 -31.01 -13.89
C LEU A 267 -6.99 -30.73 -12.84
N GLN A 268 -6.65 -30.65 -11.56
CA GLN A 268 -7.56 -30.19 -10.50
C GLN A 268 -7.39 -28.70 -10.16
N CYS A 269 -6.35 -28.03 -10.70
CA CYS A 269 -6.11 -26.61 -10.47
C CYS A 269 -7.04 -25.73 -11.34
N PRO A 270 -7.89 -24.86 -10.76
CA PRO A 270 -8.76 -23.97 -11.54
C PRO A 270 -7.99 -22.89 -12.32
N VAL A 271 -6.79 -22.53 -11.87
CA VAL A 271 -5.92 -21.56 -12.58
C VAL A 271 -5.32 -22.20 -13.82
N CYS A 272 -4.93 -23.48 -13.74
CA CYS A 272 -4.44 -24.25 -14.89
C CYS A 272 -5.49 -24.30 -16.00
N LEU A 273 -6.75 -24.63 -15.66
CA LEU A 273 -7.86 -24.59 -16.60
C LEU A 273 -7.95 -23.26 -17.37
N ARG A 274 -8.01 -22.14 -16.64
CA ARG A 274 -8.13 -20.81 -17.27
C ARG A 274 -6.94 -20.49 -18.17
N LYS A 275 -5.72 -20.89 -17.76
CA LYS A 275 -4.52 -20.66 -18.56
C LYS A 275 -4.49 -21.54 -19.80
N GLU A 276 -4.90 -22.80 -19.69
CA GLU A 276 -4.99 -23.73 -20.81
C GLU A 276 -5.98 -23.23 -21.86
N LEU A 277 -7.19 -22.81 -21.47
CA LEU A 277 -8.18 -22.21 -22.38
C LEU A 277 -7.63 -20.98 -23.10
N PHE A 278 -6.91 -20.11 -22.38
CA PHE A 278 -6.27 -18.94 -22.98
C PHE A 278 -5.18 -19.34 -23.99
N LEU A 279 -4.35 -20.35 -23.67
CA LEU A 279 -3.29 -20.82 -24.55
C LEU A 279 -3.85 -21.60 -25.77
N HIS A 280 -4.94 -22.35 -25.63
CA HIS A 280 -5.63 -22.97 -26.76
C HIS A 280 -6.12 -21.91 -27.74
N ALA A 281 -6.83 -20.89 -27.26
CA ALA A 281 -7.29 -19.80 -28.11
C ALA A 281 -6.12 -19.07 -28.80
N MET A 282 -5.01 -18.86 -28.08
CA MET A 282 -3.81 -18.26 -28.64
C MET A 282 -3.18 -19.11 -29.75
N VAL A 283 -3.11 -20.43 -29.54
CA VAL A 283 -2.59 -21.40 -30.51
C VAL A 283 -3.52 -21.49 -31.72
N ASP A 284 -4.84 -21.54 -31.54
CA ASP A 284 -5.81 -21.63 -32.64
C ASP A 284 -5.70 -20.45 -33.61
N ILE A 285 -5.55 -19.23 -33.08
CA ILE A 285 -5.38 -18.01 -33.88
C ILE A 285 -4.00 -17.96 -34.59
N ASN A 286 -3.01 -18.67 -34.04
CA ASN A 286 -1.61 -18.63 -34.47
C ASN A 286 -1.05 -20.02 -34.80
N ALA A 287 -1.87 -20.89 -35.39
CA ALA A 287 -1.60 -22.33 -35.52
C ALA A 287 -0.33 -22.68 -36.34
N GLU A 288 0.10 -21.78 -37.24
CA GLU A 288 1.33 -21.95 -38.02
C GLU A 288 2.60 -21.60 -37.23
N HIS A 289 2.47 -20.93 -36.09
CA HIS A 289 3.58 -20.37 -35.34
C HIS A 289 3.73 -20.99 -33.95
N LEU A 290 2.61 -21.22 -33.27
CA LEU A 290 2.58 -21.68 -31.90
C LEU A 290 2.02 -23.10 -31.79
N ARG A 291 2.57 -23.86 -30.85
CA ARG A 291 1.94 -25.05 -30.29
C ARG A 291 2.07 -25.03 -28.77
N LEU A 292 1.11 -25.62 -28.09
CA LEU A 292 1.17 -25.86 -26.64
C LEU A 292 1.69 -27.27 -26.40
N VAL A 293 2.54 -27.43 -25.40
CA VAL A 293 3.04 -28.72 -24.91
C VAL A 293 2.77 -28.79 -23.42
N LEU A 294 2.16 -29.88 -22.96
CA LEU A 294 1.86 -30.08 -21.54
C LEU A 294 2.85 -31.01 -20.85
N LYS A 295 3.15 -30.64 -19.61
CA LYS A 295 3.87 -31.45 -18.62
C LYS A 295 3.00 -31.60 -17.39
N ASN A 296 3.03 -32.77 -16.75
CA ASN A 296 2.21 -33.01 -15.57
C ASN A 296 2.94 -32.58 -14.30
N PHE A 297 2.34 -31.71 -13.50
CA PHE A 297 2.85 -31.36 -12.17
C PHE A 297 1.73 -31.31 -11.12
N PRO A 298 1.16 -32.48 -10.74
CA PRO A 298 0.11 -32.55 -9.73
C PRO A 298 0.56 -31.98 -8.39
N LEU A 299 -0.21 -31.05 -7.83
CA LEU A 299 -0.02 -30.50 -6.48
C LEU A 299 -0.62 -31.42 -5.41
N SER A 300 -0.29 -32.71 -5.50
CA SER A 300 -0.73 -33.76 -4.59
C SER A 300 0.44 -34.56 -4.06
N THR A 301 0.45 -34.77 -2.75
CA THR A 301 1.44 -35.59 -2.06
C THR A 301 1.35 -37.08 -2.42
N ASP A 302 0.34 -37.51 -3.19
CA ASP A 302 0.19 -38.92 -3.57
C ASP A 302 1.24 -39.37 -4.57
N CYS A 303 1.61 -38.50 -5.52
CA CYS A 303 2.65 -38.72 -6.52
C CYS A 303 3.80 -37.70 -6.45
N ASN A 304 3.56 -36.48 -5.94
CA ASN A 304 4.60 -35.47 -5.74
C ASN A 304 5.01 -35.38 -4.26
N LYS A 305 5.94 -36.25 -3.86
CA LYS A 305 6.37 -36.40 -2.46
C LYS A 305 7.18 -35.22 -1.90
N LYS A 306 7.56 -34.25 -2.73
CA LYS A 306 8.34 -33.08 -2.32
C LYS A 306 7.46 -31.92 -1.81
N LEU A 307 6.15 -31.99 -2.02
CA LEU A 307 5.21 -30.99 -1.52
C LEU A 307 5.02 -31.13 -0.01
N SER A 308 4.89 -29.99 0.67
CA SER A 308 4.61 -29.95 2.12
C SER A 308 3.13 -30.16 2.47
N LYS A 309 2.23 -29.94 1.50
CA LYS A 309 0.78 -30.01 1.68
C LYS A 309 0.13 -30.67 0.47
N ASN A 310 -0.94 -31.42 0.71
CA ASN A 310 -1.79 -31.96 -0.35
C ASN A 310 -2.83 -30.91 -0.76
N LEU A 311 -2.55 -30.15 -1.83
CA LEU A 311 -3.42 -29.08 -2.29
C LEU A 311 -4.56 -29.62 -3.16
N HIS A 312 -4.27 -30.60 -4.01
CA HIS A 312 -5.23 -31.15 -4.98
C HIS A 312 -5.30 -32.69 -4.91
N PRO A 313 -6.07 -33.27 -3.96
CA PRO A 313 -6.02 -34.71 -3.64
C PRO A 313 -6.27 -35.68 -4.80
N TYR A 314 -6.93 -35.26 -5.87
CA TYR A 314 -7.26 -36.10 -7.03
C TYR A 314 -6.34 -35.85 -8.24
N ALA A 315 -5.44 -34.86 -8.16
CA ALA A 315 -4.60 -34.44 -9.28
C ALA A 315 -3.70 -35.55 -9.83
N CYS A 316 -3.17 -36.43 -8.96
CA CYS A 316 -2.34 -37.55 -9.41
C CYS A 316 -3.13 -38.59 -10.20
N GLU A 317 -4.36 -38.91 -9.76
CA GLU A 317 -5.22 -39.84 -10.50
C GLU A 317 -5.74 -39.19 -11.78
N ALA A 318 -6.12 -37.92 -11.75
CA ALA A 318 -6.53 -37.16 -12.92
C ALA A 318 -5.43 -37.11 -13.99
N ALA A 319 -4.19 -36.83 -13.60
CA ALA A 319 -3.05 -36.79 -14.53
C ALA A 319 -2.77 -38.17 -15.15
N ARG A 320 -2.81 -39.25 -14.36
CA ARG A 320 -2.72 -40.62 -14.89
C ARG A 320 -3.85 -40.93 -15.88
N ALA A 321 -5.07 -40.48 -15.58
CA ALA A 321 -6.25 -40.75 -16.39
C ALA A 321 -6.19 -40.05 -17.76
N ALA A 322 -5.83 -38.77 -17.79
CA ALA A 322 -5.62 -38.04 -19.03
C ALA A 322 -4.47 -38.66 -19.85
N TYR A 323 -3.37 -39.03 -19.20
CA TYR A 323 -2.25 -39.66 -19.91
C TYR A 323 -2.54 -41.09 -20.37
N ALA A 324 -3.40 -41.83 -19.68
CA ALA A 324 -3.90 -43.11 -20.17
C ALA A 324 -4.70 -42.93 -21.48
N ALA A 325 -5.52 -41.87 -21.58
CA ALA A 325 -6.20 -41.52 -22.83
C ALA A 325 -5.20 -41.16 -23.94
N PHE A 326 -4.13 -40.40 -23.61
CA PHE A 326 -3.04 -40.12 -24.55
C PHE A 326 -2.39 -41.39 -25.11
N LEU A 327 -2.09 -42.37 -24.26
CA LEU A 327 -1.49 -43.63 -24.69
C LEU A 327 -2.42 -44.47 -25.58
N MET A 328 -3.74 -44.30 -25.45
CA MET A 328 -4.73 -45.06 -26.22
C MET A 328 -5.10 -44.43 -27.56
N GLY A 329 -5.00 -43.10 -27.69
CA GLY A 329 -5.46 -42.38 -28.89
C GLY A 329 -4.71 -41.11 -29.25
N GLY A 330 -3.54 -40.87 -28.66
CA GLY A 330 -2.69 -39.72 -28.94
C GLY A 330 -3.21 -38.41 -28.35
N ALA A 331 -2.74 -37.29 -28.90
CA ALA A 331 -3.07 -35.95 -28.41
C ALA A 331 -4.57 -35.67 -28.42
N ASP A 332 -5.29 -36.06 -29.47
CA ASP A 332 -6.73 -35.80 -29.58
C ASP A 332 -7.53 -36.42 -28.43
N GLU A 333 -7.20 -37.66 -28.03
CA GLU A 333 -7.87 -38.30 -26.88
C GLU A 333 -7.40 -37.75 -25.53
N TYR A 334 -6.15 -37.29 -25.42
CA TYR A 334 -5.71 -36.55 -24.23
C TYR A 334 -6.56 -35.31 -24.00
N TRP A 335 -6.71 -34.46 -25.02
CA TRP A 335 -7.40 -33.18 -24.90
C TRP A 335 -8.88 -33.36 -24.57
N LYS A 336 -9.57 -34.26 -25.28
CA LYS A 336 -10.98 -34.61 -24.96
C LYS A 336 -11.12 -35.09 -23.51
N TYR A 337 -10.18 -35.88 -23.02
CA TYR A 337 -10.23 -36.41 -21.66
C TYR A 337 -9.91 -35.34 -20.61
N ALA A 338 -8.89 -34.51 -20.87
CA ALA A 338 -8.53 -33.38 -20.02
C ALA A 338 -9.68 -32.37 -19.91
N ASP A 339 -10.37 -32.07 -21.01
CA ASP A 339 -11.56 -31.21 -21.04
C ASP A 339 -12.68 -31.77 -20.16
N LEU A 340 -12.92 -33.09 -20.18
CA LEU A 340 -13.89 -33.72 -19.28
C LEU A 340 -13.49 -33.58 -17.80
N ILE A 341 -12.21 -33.75 -17.46
CA ILE A 341 -11.72 -33.52 -16.10
C ILE A 341 -11.93 -32.06 -15.69
N PHE A 342 -11.53 -31.12 -16.54
CA PHE A 342 -11.64 -29.70 -16.26
C PHE A 342 -13.08 -29.22 -16.12
N ALA A 343 -14.00 -29.75 -16.94
CA ALA A 343 -15.41 -29.46 -16.84
C ALA A 343 -16.06 -29.97 -15.53
N HIS A 344 -15.45 -30.96 -14.87
CA HIS A 344 -16.00 -31.64 -13.69
C HIS A 344 -15.05 -31.61 -12.48
N GLN A 345 -14.25 -30.55 -12.32
CA GLN A 345 -13.27 -30.43 -11.22
C GLN A 345 -13.90 -30.57 -9.81
N SER A 346 -15.16 -30.17 -9.63
CA SER A 346 -15.89 -30.35 -8.37
C SER A 346 -16.24 -31.80 -8.06
N ASP A 347 -16.33 -32.64 -9.09
CA ASP A 347 -16.89 -33.99 -9.01
C ASP A 347 -15.82 -35.07 -8.97
N LEU A 348 -14.53 -34.68 -9.06
CA LEU A 348 -13.38 -35.60 -9.05
C LEU A 348 -13.31 -36.48 -7.80
N ARG A 349 -13.97 -36.08 -6.70
CA ARG A 349 -14.15 -36.90 -5.51
C ARG A 349 -14.85 -38.22 -5.79
N GLY A 350 -15.76 -38.25 -6.75
CA GLY A 350 -16.43 -39.46 -7.23
C GLY A 350 -15.53 -40.38 -8.05
N LYS A 351 -14.28 -39.96 -8.35
CA LYS A 351 -13.31 -40.67 -9.19
C LYS A 351 -13.93 -41.13 -10.53
N PRO A 352 -14.48 -40.21 -11.33
CA PRO A 352 -15.26 -40.53 -12.54
C PRO A 352 -14.41 -41.03 -13.73
N TRP A 353 -13.18 -41.49 -13.48
CA TRP A 353 -12.18 -41.78 -14.51
C TRP A 353 -12.68 -42.77 -15.58
N PHE A 354 -13.32 -43.85 -15.15
CA PHE A 354 -13.86 -44.86 -16.07
C PHE A 354 -15.13 -44.41 -16.79
N VAL A 355 -15.91 -43.52 -16.17
CA VAL A 355 -17.10 -42.93 -16.79
C VAL A 355 -16.66 -42.03 -17.95
N PHE A 356 -15.67 -41.17 -17.73
CA PHE A 356 -15.10 -40.31 -18.79
C PHE A 356 -14.46 -41.13 -19.90
N ALA A 357 -13.71 -42.19 -19.56
CA ALA A 357 -13.14 -43.10 -20.55
C ALA A 357 -14.23 -43.75 -21.42
N SER A 358 -15.32 -44.22 -20.80
CA SER A 358 -16.45 -44.82 -21.50
C SER A 358 -17.19 -43.83 -22.40
N GLN A 359 -17.32 -42.55 -21.99
CA GLN A 359 -17.93 -41.50 -22.82
C GLN A 359 -17.15 -41.23 -24.11
N LEU A 360 -15.82 -41.38 -24.07
CA LEU A 360 -14.93 -41.25 -25.22
C LEU A 360 -14.75 -42.56 -26.01
N GLY A 361 -15.41 -43.65 -25.61
CA GLY A 361 -15.29 -44.95 -26.27
C GLY A 361 -13.94 -45.65 -26.03
N LEU A 362 -13.18 -45.24 -25.02
CA LEU A 362 -11.92 -45.89 -24.65
C LEU A 362 -12.20 -47.25 -24.00
N ARG A 363 -11.45 -48.28 -24.42
CA ARG A 363 -11.59 -49.64 -23.89
C ARG A 363 -11.25 -49.71 -22.40
N GLU A 364 -12.26 -49.92 -21.55
CA GLU A 364 -12.11 -49.86 -20.10
C GLU A 364 -11.01 -50.79 -19.54
N SER A 365 -10.92 -52.02 -20.04
CA SER A 365 -9.94 -53.00 -19.54
C SER A 365 -8.48 -52.60 -19.80
N GLU A 366 -8.23 -51.86 -20.87
CA GLU A 366 -6.91 -51.33 -21.21
C GLU A 366 -6.63 -50.04 -20.44
N PHE A 367 -7.61 -49.14 -20.39
CA PHE A 367 -7.54 -47.90 -19.61
C PHE A 367 -7.25 -48.18 -18.12
N ARG A 368 -7.89 -49.19 -17.54
CA ARG A 368 -7.67 -49.61 -16.15
C ARG A 368 -6.22 -50.03 -15.90
N LYS A 369 -5.60 -50.78 -16.80
CA LYS A 369 -4.19 -51.18 -16.69
C LYS A 369 -3.26 -49.97 -16.76
N LEU A 370 -3.58 -48.99 -17.62
CA LEU A 370 -2.81 -47.76 -17.73
C LEU A 370 -2.95 -46.83 -16.51
N MET A 371 -3.98 -47.02 -15.70
CA MET A 371 -4.20 -46.27 -14.46
C MET A 371 -3.48 -46.86 -13.23
N GLU A 372 -2.97 -48.08 -13.32
CA GLU A 372 -2.29 -48.76 -12.22
C GLU A 372 -0.95 -48.09 -11.88
N ALA A 373 -0.45 -48.33 -10.65
CA ALA A 373 0.89 -47.93 -10.26
C ALA A 373 1.95 -48.61 -11.16
N ASP A 374 3.07 -47.94 -11.39
CA ASP A 374 4.16 -48.42 -12.28
C ASP A 374 3.79 -48.64 -13.76
N SER A 375 2.56 -48.26 -14.16
CA SER A 375 2.15 -48.17 -15.56
C SER A 375 3.00 -47.15 -16.34
N ALA A 376 2.89 -47.18 -17.68
CA ALA A 376 3.53 -46.18 -18.53
C ALA A 376 3.04 -44.75 -18.20
N ALA A 377 1.77 -44.59 -17.80
CA ALA A 377 1.25 -43.31 -17.36
C ALA A 377 1.89 -42.84 -16.06
N ASP A 378 1.92 -43.69 -15.03
CA ASP A 378 2.54 -43.34 -13.74
C ASP A 378 4.03 -42.98 -13.89
N LYS A 379 4.76 -43.67 -14.76
CA LYS A 379 6.16 -43.34 -15.08
C LYS A 379 6.30 -41.96 -15.72
N LYS A 380 5.43 -41.61 -16.68
CA LYS A 380 5.43 -40.27 -17.29
C LYS A 380 5.15 -39.18 -16.25
N ILE A 381 4.15 -39.38 -15.39
CA ILE A 381 3.83 -38.40 -14.34
C ILE A 381 5.03 -38.18 -13.41
N ARG A 382 5.73 -39.24 -13.01
CA ARG A 382 6.96 -39.13 -12.20
C ARG A 382 8.08 -38.37 -12.93
N GLN A 383 8.28 -38.66 -14.21
CA GLN A 383 9.29 -37.99 -15.04
C GLN A 383 9.01 -36.48 -15.15
N ASP A 384 7.76 -36.09 -15.40
CA ASP A 384 7.39 -34.67 -15.48
C ASP A 384 7.52 -33.96 -14.14
N ILE A 385 7.14 -34.63 -13.04
CA ILE A 385 7.34 -34.09 -11.68
C ILE A 385 8.83 -33.88 -11.41
N GLU A 386 9.68 -34.85 -11.73
CA GLU A 386 11.14 -34.75 -11.52
C GLU A 386 11.72 -33.57 -12.30
N GLN A 387 11.38 -33.43 -13.57
CA GLN A 387 11.79 -32.29 -14.39
C GLN A 387 11.28 -30.96 -13.81
N GLY A 388 10.03 -30.89 -13.36
CA GLY A 388 9.49 -29.70 -12.72
C GLY A 388 10.24 -29.33 -11.45
N LEU A 389 10.62 -30.32 -10.64
CA LEU A 389 11.41 -30.10 -9.42
C LEU A 389 12.84 -29.62 -9.74
N GLU A 390 13.49 -30.15 -10.78
CA GLU A 390 14.79 -29.67 -11.26
C GLU A 390 14.73 -28.20 -11.73
N LEU A 391 13.60 -27.80 -12.31
CA LEU A 391 13.32 -26.42 -12.71
C LEU A 391 12.92 -25.50 -11.53
N GLY A 392 12.84 -26.05 -10.31
CA GLY A 392 12.46 -25.32 -9.11
C GLY A 392 10.98 -24.97 -9.04
N LEU A 393 10.10 -25.79 -9.62
CA LEU A 393 8.66 -25.59 -9.55
C LEU A 393 8.10 -26.01 -8.18
N ASP A 394 7.24 -25.16 -7.63
CA ASP A 394 6.50 -25.37 -6.38
C ASP A 394 4.98 -25.14 -6.54
N SER A 395 4.55 -24.78 -7.75
CA SER A 395 3.20 -24.30 -8.07
C SER A 395 2.86 -24.54 -9.54
N THR A 396 1.57 -24.47 -9.87
CA THR A 396 1.04 -24.58 -11.24
C THR A 396 -0.06 -23.53 -11.50
N PRO A 397 -0.22 -23.04 -12.75
CA PRO A 397 0.53 -23.41 -13.94
C PRO A 397 1.93 -22.77 -13.98
N ALA A 398 2.93 -23.50 -14.49
CA ALA A 398 4.25 -22.93 -14.78
C ALA A 398 4.53 -22.97 -16.28
N ILE A 399 4.87 -21.83 -16.87
CA ILE A 399 4.99 -21.67 -18.32
C ILE A 399 6.44 -21.39 -18.68
N PHE A 400 6.91 -22.06 -19.73
CA PHE A 400 8.22 -21.85 -20.32
C PHE A 400 8.10 -21.57 -21.82
N PHE A 401 8.84 -20.58 -22.29
CA PHE A 401 8.89 -20.21 -23.70
C PHE A 401 10.31 -19.76 -24.06
N LEU A 402 10.88 -20.34 -25.13
CA LEU A 402 12.25 -20.06 -25.60
C LEU A 402 13.30 -20.14 -24.48
N GLY A 403 13.16 -21.13 -23.60
CA GLY A 403 14.05 -21.34 -22.45
C GLY A 403 13.88 -20.33 -21.33
N LYS A 404 12.86 -19.47 -21.35
CA LYS A 404 12.57 -18.53 -20.26
C LYS A 404 11.32 -18.96 -19.51
N ARG A 405 11.34 -18.83 -18.18
CA ARG A 405 10.14 -18.99 -17.34
C ARG A 405 9.30 -17.73 -17.48
N ILE A 406 8.06 -17.88 -17.88
CA ILE A 406 7.12 -16.77 -18.02
C ILE A 406 6.40 -16.56 -16.69
N PRO A 407 6.39 -15.33 -16.14
CA PRO A 407 5.64 -14.99 -14.93
C PRO A 407 4.16 -15.42 -15.02
N GLU A 408 3.64 -15.98 -13.94
CA GLU A 408 2.32 -16.62 -13.91
C GLU A 408 1.17 -15.60 -14.05
N ASP A 409 1.41 -14.38 -13.56
CA ASP A 409 0.50 -13.24 -13.59
C ASP A 409 0.37 -12.58 -14.97
N LEU A 410 1.31 -12.83 -15.89
CA LEU A 410 1.17 -12.41 -17.29
C LEU A 410 0.02 -13.15 -17.97
N SER A 411 -0.92 -12.39 -18.50
CA SER A 411 -2.10 -12.90 -19.23
C SER A 411 -2.55 -11.90 -20.29
N GLY A 412 -3.49 -12.30 -21.16
CA GLY A 412 -4.11 -11.42 -22.14
C GLY A 412 -3.11 -10.75 -23.07
N LEU A 413 -3.28 -9.44 -23.31
CA LEU A 413 -2.43 -8.67 -24.22
C LEU A 413 -0.97 -8.56 -23.76
N PRO A 414 -0.65 -8.24 -22.48
CA PRO A 414 0.74 -8.26 -22.00
C PRO A 414 1.46 -9.58 -22.27
N PHE A 415 0.79 -10.72 -22.06
CA PHE A 415 1.38 -12.03 -22.36
C PHE A 415 1.70 -12.17 -23.86
N MET A 416 0.76 -11.84 -24.75
CA MET A 416 0.99 -11.89 -26.20
C MET A 416 2.18 -11.03 -26.63
N VAL A 417 2.26 -9.79 -26.12
CA VAL A 417 3.35 -8.86 -26.47
C VAL A 417 4.69 -9.36 -25.95
N VAL A 418 4.75 -9.93 -24.74
CA VAL A 418 5.98 -10.54 -24.21
C VAL A 418 6.44 -11.71 -25.09
N ILE A 419 5.53 -12.61 -25.49
CA ILE A 419 5.87 -13.72 -26.38
C ILE A 419 6.37 -13.21 -27.74
N GLU A 420 5.72 -12.21 -28.34
CA GLU A 420 6.18 -11.57 -29.57
C GLU A 420 7.60 -11.00 -29.42
N ASN A 421 7.84 -10.25 -28.34
CA ASN A 421 9.12 -9.60 -28.11
C ASN A 421 10.24 -10.63 -27.87
N LEU A 422 9.95 -11.74 -27.18
CA LEU A 422 10.90 -12.84 -27.02
C LEU A 422 11.26 -13.50 -28.36
N VAL A 423 10.28 -13.69 -29.24
CA VAL A 423 10.52 -14.19 -30.61
C VAL A 423 11.42 -13.23 -31.38
N ARG A 424 11.09 -11.93 -31.40
CA ARG A 424 11.88 -10.89 -32.11
C ARG A 424 13.30 -10.78 -31.57
N ALA A 425 13.50 -11.02 -30.28
CA ALA A 425 14.82 -10.98 -29.66
C ALA A 425 15.69 -12.18 -29.98
N GLN A 426 15.09 -13.38 -30.11
CA GLN A 426 15.82 -14.57 -30.51
C GLN A 426 16.11 -14.61 -32.02
N ASP A 427 15.16 -14.10 -32.83
CA ASP A 427 15.25 -14.07 -34.29
C ASP A 427 15.00 -12.65 -34.82
N PRO A 428 16.06 -11.84 -34.96
CA PRO A 428 15.96 -10.45 -35.42
C PRO A 428 15.43 -10.30 -36.85
N GLU A 429 15.34 -11.38 -37.65
CA GLU A 429 14.74 -11.35 -38.98
C GLU A 429 13.20 -11.33 -38.91
N LYS A 430 12.62 -11.75 -37.77
CA LYS A 430 11.17 -11.78 -37.53
C LYS A 430 10.62 -10.49 -36.90
N LYS A 431 11.09 -9.32 -37.33
CA LYS A 431 10.67 -8.02 -36.76
C LYS A 431 9.16 -7.80 -36.80
N ASP A 432 8.52 -8.28 -37.86
CA ASP A 432 7.07 -8.12 -38.08
C ASP A 432 6.23 -9.26 -37.48
N PHE A 433 6.84 -10.18 -36.72
CA PHE A 433 6.10 -11.25 -36.05
C PHE A 433 5.08 -10.67 -35.07
N THR A 434 3.81 -11.06 -35.23
CA THR A 434 2.75 -10.66 -34.30
C THR A 434 1.74 -11.78 -34.11
N LEU A 435 1.26 -11.89 -32.87
CA LEU A 435 0.23 -12.82 -32.41
C LEU A 435 -1.13 -12.13 -32.24
N ARG A 436 -1.17 -10.80 -32.43
CA ARG A 436 -2.34 -9.94 -32.33
C ARG A 436 -3.06 -9.91 -33.68
N LYS A 437 -3.87 -10.93 -33.95
CA LYS A 437 -4.74 -10.99 -35.13
C LYS A 437 -6.16 -10.58 -34.81
#